data_AF-A0A9D2NTX4-F1
#
_entry.id   AF-A0A9D2NTX4-F1
#
_cell.length_a   1.000
_cell.length_b   1.000
_cell.length_c   1.000
_cell.angle_alpha   90.00
_cell.angle_beta   90.00
_cell.angle_gamma   90.00
#
_symmetry.space_group_name_H-M   'P 1'
#
loop_
_entity.id
_entity.type
_entity.pdbx_description
1 polymer ?
#
loop_
_entity_poly.entity_id
_entity_poly.type
_entity_poly.pdbx_seq_one_letter_code
_entity_poly.pdbx_strand_id
1 'polypeptide(L)'
;MKYKDLTGLRLGKLTVLEPTEERSRGAVMWKCRCDCGNVTETTRRRLITGGVRSCGCGRRPPLKDLIGKRFGMLTVVSYARKEKGFHVWRCRCDCGNMTDVRQSNLQSRTTTSCGCRR
;
A
#
# COMPACT_ATOMS: atom_id res chain seq x y z
N MET A 1 -34.39 -13.38 -8.62
CA MET A 1 -33.78 -12.40 -7.68
C MET A 1 -33.07 -11.33 -8.50
N LYS A 2 -33.45 -10.05 -8.35
CA LYS A 2 -32.93 -8.95 -9.19
C LYS A 2 -31.43 -8.75 -8.96
N TYR A 3 -30.63 -9.10 -9.98
CA TYR A 3 -29.22 -8.75 -10.04
C TYR A 3 -29.12 -7.22 -10.08
N LYS A 4 -28.82 -6.60 -8.93
CA LYS A 4 -28.69 -5.15 -8.84
C LYS A 4 -27.28 -4.80 -9.30
N ASP A 5 -27.19 -4.44 -10.56
CA ASP A 5 -25.95 -3.99 -11.18
C ASP A 5 -25.42 -2.75 -10.44
N LEU A 6 -24.13 -2.75 -10.12
CA LEU A 6 -23.45 -1.67 -9.41
C LEU A 6 -22.49 -0.91 -10.32
N THR A 7 -22.44 -1.23 -11.62
CA THR A 7 -21.55 -0.61 -12.59
C THR A 7 -21.76 0.90 -12.63
N GLY A 8 -20.68 1.66 -12.66
CA GLY A 8 -20.71 3.12 -12.64
C GLY A 8 -20.96 3.73 -11.25
N LEU A 9 -21.24 2.94 -10.22
CA LEU A 9 -21.46 3.47 -8.88
C LEU A 9 -20.14 3.96 -8.28
N ARG A 10 -20.13 5.23 -7.83
CA ARG A 10 -19.01 5.82 -7.10
C ARG A 10 -19.22 5.70 -5.59
N LEU A 11 -18.26 5.07 -4.92
CA LEU A 11 -18.22 4.81 -3.49
C LEU A 11 -16.94 5.36 -2.89
N GLY A 12 -16.99 6.61 -2.42
CA GLY A 12 -15.81 7.33 -1.95
C GLY A 12 -14.83 7.59 -3.09
N LYS A 13 -13.63 6.97 -3.01
CA LYS A 13 -12.59 7.05 -4.04
C LYS A 13 -12.65 5.92 -5.06
N LEU A 14 -13.60 4.98 -4.94
CA LEU A 14 -13.76 3.84 -5.85
C LEU A 14 -14.93 4.06 -6.78
N THR A 15 -14.75 3.71 -8.05
CA THR A 15 -15.79 3.64 -9.07
C THR A 15 -15.90 2.19 -9.51
N VAL A 16 -17.09 1.60 -9.37
CA VAL A 16 -17.34 0.22 -9.77
C VAL A 16 -17.35 0.14 -11.30
N LEU A 17 -16.55 -0.77 -11.86
CA LEU A 17 -16.43 -0.96 -13.31
C LEU A 17 -17.33 -2.09 -13.79
N GLU A 18 -17.14 -3.29 -13.26
CA GLU A 18 -17.83 -4.48 -13.75
C GLU A 18 -17.75 -5.62 -12.72
N PRO A 19 -18.71 -6.55 -12.74
CA PRO A 19 -18.60 -7.81 -12.03
C PRO A 19 -17.55 -8.72 -12.70
N THR A 20 -16.77 -9.45 -11.91
CA THR A 20 -15.84 -10.47 -12.42
C THR A 20 -16.45 -11.87 -12.31
N GLU A 21 -15.84 -12.82 -13.00
CA GLU A 21 -16.20 -14.24 -12.89
C GLU A 21 -15.73 -14.86 -11.55
N GLU A 22 -14.81 -14.18 -10.84
CA GLU A 22 -14.27 -14.66 -9.59
C GLU A 22 -15.29 -14.53 -8.44
N ARG A 23 -15.39 -15.60 -7.64
CA ARG A 23 -16.25 -15.63 -6.46
C ARG A 23 -15.43 -15.83 -5.20
N SER A 24 -15.59 -14.91 -4.25
CA SER A 24 -14.99 -15.02 -2.92
C SER A 24 -16.08 -15.38 -1.90
N ARG A 25 -15.95 -16.53 -1.24
CA ARG A 25 -16.92 -17.04 -0.25
C ARG A 25 -18.37 -17.04 -0.79
N GLY A 26 -18.54 -17.44 -2.05
CA GLY A 26 -19.84 -17.48 -2.73
C GLY A 26 -20.37 -16.12 -3.22
N ALA A 27 -19.64 -15.02 -3.00
CA ALA A 27 -20.01 -13.70 -3.51
C ALA A 27 -19.21 -13.33 -4.75
N VAL A 28 -19.89 -12.81 -5.78
CA VAL A 28 -19.26 -12.24 -6.98
C VAL A 28 -18.35 -11.07 -6.59
N MET A 29 -17.12 -11.11 -7.09
CA MET A 29 -16.14 -10.04 -6.97
C MET A 29 -16.43 -8.96 -8.01
N TRP A 30 -16.21 -7.70 -7.65
CA TRP A 30 -16.45 -6.55 -8.50
C TRP A 30 -15.15 -5.80 -8.68
N LYS A 31 -14.77 -5.54 -9.93
CA LYS A 31 -13.65 -4.68 -10.29
C LYS A 31 -14.05 -3.24 -10.04
N CYS A 32 -13.21 -2.54 -9.29
CA CYS A 32 -13.40 -1.14 -8.95
C CYS A 32 -12.13 -0.36 -9.31
N ARG A 33 -12.28 0.73 -10.05
CA ARG A 33 -11.20 1.68 -10.31
C ARG A 33 -11.17 2.74 -9.24
N CYS A 34 -10.01 2.97 -8.65
CA CYS A 34 -9.85 4.05 -7.70
C CYS A 34 -9.40 5.33 -8.40
N ASP A 35 -9.71 6.49 -7.80
CA ASP A 35 -9.17 7.80 -8.20
C ASP A 35 -7.62 7.80 -8.27
N CYS A 36 -7.00 6.89 -7.51
CA CYS A 36 -5.55 6.64 -7.50
C CYS A 36 -5.01 6.01 -8.81
N GLY A 37 -5.88 5.65 -9.76
CA GLY A 37 -5.54 4.91 -10.97
C GLY A 37 -5.45 3.39 -10.79
N ASN A 38 -5.31 2.88 -9.56
CA ASN A 38 -5.28 1.43 -9.32
C ASN A 38 -6.68 0.81 -9.43
N VAL A 39 -6.72 -0.43 -9.90
CA VAL A 39 -7.89 -1.30 -9.89
C VAL A 39 -7.82 -2.21 -8.66
N THR A 40 -8.95 -2.42 -8.00
CA THR A 40 -9.10 -3.32 -6.85
C THR A 40 -10.36 -4.15 -7.01
N GLU A 41 -10.31 -5.40 -6.55
CA GLU A 41 -11.44 -6.32 -6.61
C GLU A 41 -12.01 -6.51 -5.20
N THR A 42 -13.32 -6.35 -5.07
CA THR A 42 -13.98 -6.51 -3.78
C THR A 42 -15.39 -7.03 -3.93
N THR A 43 -15.95 -7.61 -2.87
CA THR A 43 -17.30 -8.17 -2.93
C THR A 43 -18.36 -7.06 -2.87
N ARG A 44 -19.50 -7.30 -3.52
CA ARG A 44 -20.70 -6.45 -3.42
C ARG A 44 -21.04 -6.05 -2.00
N ARG A 45 -20.97 -7.01 -1.06
CA ARG A 45 -21.25 -6.76 0.36
C ARG A 45 -20.38 -5.63 0.92
N ARG A 46 -19.07 -5.66 0.65
CA ARG A 46 -18.13 -4.64 1.14
C ARG A 46 -18.33 -3.26 0.51
N LEU A 47 -18.78 -3.22 -0.74
CA LEU A 47 -19.14 -1.97 -1.43
C LEU A 47 -20.36 -1.32 -0.78
N ILE A 48 -21.44 -2.09 -0.59
CA ILE A 48 -22.71 -1.58 -0.04
C ILE A 48 -22.59 -1.22 1.44
N THR A 49 -21.94 -2.06 2.26
CA THR A 49 -21.77 -1.77 3.68
C THR A 49 -20.71 -0.70 3.96
N GLY A 50 -20.05 -0.17 2.92
CA GLY A 50 -19.00 0.84 3.06
C GLY A 50 -17.69 0.32 3.66
N GLY A 51 -17.47 -1.00 3.69
CA GLY A 51 -16.24 -1.60 4.21
C GLY A 51 -15.01 -1.33 3.33
N VAL A 52 -15.22 -0.96 2.06
CA VAL A 52 -14.16 -0.62 1.11
C VAL A 52 -14.56 0.62 0.31
N ARG A 53 -13.84 1.73 0.50
CA ARG A 53 -14.06 3.03 -0.16
C ARG A 53 -12.82 3.60 -0.88
N SER A 54 -11.70 2.87 -0.89
CA SER A 54 -10.46 3.23 -1.59
C SER A 54 -9.59 2.01 -1.88
N CYS A 55 -8.70 2.12 -2.87
CA CYS A 55 -7.67 1.10 -3.21
C CYS A 55 -6.61 0.92 -2.09
N GLY A 56 -6.69 1.66 -0.98
CA GLY A 56 -5.64 1.72 0.04
C GLY A 56 -4.41 2.55 -0.37
N CYS A 57 -4.44 3.27 -1.50
CA CYS A 57 -3.35 4.15 -1.95
C CYS A 57 -2.95 5.22 -0.93
N GLY A 58 -3.87 5.67 -0.06
CA GLY A 58 -3.56 6.64 1.00
C GLY A 58 -2.87 6.02 2.22
N ARG A 59 -2.85 4.69 2.33
CA ARG A 59 -2.20 3.96 3.44
C ARG A 59 -0.77 3.55 3.12
N ARG A 60 -0.39 3.55 1.84
CA ARG A 60 0.99 3.25 1.42
C ARG A 60 1.67 4.59 1.21
N PRO A 61 2.76 4.91 1.94
CA PRO A 61 3.45 6.15 1.69
C PRO A 61 3.93 6.11 0.23
N PRO A 62 3.69 7.17 -0.57
CA PRO A 62 4.20 7.23 -1.93
C PRO A 62 5.71 7.04 -1.92
N LEU A 63 6.30 6.59 -3.04
CA LEU A 63 7.75 6.58 -3.20
C LEU A 63 8.22 8.03 -3.03
N LYS A 64 8.70 8.35 -1.83
CA LYS A 64 9.30 9.64 -1.52
C LYS A 64 10.78 9.48 -1.77
N ASP A 65 11.40 10.47 -2.40
CA ASP A 65 12.85 10.47 -2.42
C ASP A 65 13.35 10.69 -0.99
N LEU A 66 13.86 9.61 -0.40
CA LEU A 66 14.47 9.62 0.92
C LEU A 66 15.99 9.64 0.82
N ILE A 67 16.58 9.65 -0.37
CA ILE A 67 18.04 9.66 -0.56
C ILE A 67 18.64 10.85 0.19
N GLY A 68 19.68 10.58 0.98
CA GLY A 68 20.34 11.59 1.82
C GLY A 68 19.63 11.92 3.13
N LYS A 69 18.40 11.42 3.37
CA LYS A 69 17.74 11.62 4.67
C LYS A 69 18.32 10.71 5.74
N ARG A 70 18.54 11.30 6.92
CA ARG A 70 19.04 10.61 8.12
C ARG A 70 17.90 10.33 9.11
N PHE A 71 17.83 9.08 9.56
CA PHE A 71 16.87 8.55 10.52
C PHE A 71 17.65 7.91 11.68
N GLY A 72 17.92 8.69 12.72
CA GLY A 72 18.76 8.24 13.84
C GLY A 72 20.22 8.08 13.40
N MET A 73 20.74 6.84 13.45
CA MET A 73 22.07 6.47 12.97
C MET A 73 22.06 5.98 11.52
N LEU A 74 20.90 5.90 10.86
CA LEU A 74 20.76 5.38 9.51
C LEU A 74 20.59 6.52 8.49
N THR A 75 21.47 6.57 7.50
CA THR A 75 21.38 7.52 6.38
C THR A 75 20.97 6.77 5.12
N VAL A 76 19.88 7.18 4.48
CA VAL A 76 19.39 6.54 3.26
C VAL A 76 20.35 6.85 2.11
N VAL A 77 20.87 5.81 1.46
CA VAL A 77 21.83 5.93 0.35
C VAL A 77 21.13 5.74 -0.98
N SER A 78 20.26 4.75 -1.10
CA SER A 78 19.59 4.44 -2.36
C SER A 78 18.28 3.67 -2.15
N TYR A 79 17.44 3.66 -3.19
CA TYR A 79 16.27 2.81 -3.23
C TYR A 79 16.70 1.35 -3.47
N ALA A 80 16.22 0.43 -2.62
CA ALA A 80 16.60 -0.98 -2.73
C ALA A 80 15.63 -1.75 -3.63
N ARG A 81 14.35 -1.84 -3.24
CA ARG A 81 13.32 -2.60 -3.97
C ARG A 81 11.91 -2.31 -3.46
N LYS A 82 10.89 -2.79 -4.18
CA LYS A 82 9.50 -2.84 -3.72
C LYS A 82 9.20 -4.26 -3.24
N GLU A 83 8.95 -4.43 -1.95
CA GLU A 83 8.69 -5.74 -1.34
C GLU A 83 7.26 -5.78 -0.79
N LYS A 84 6.43 -6.71 -1.28
CA LYS A 84 5.02 -6.87 -0.85
C LYS A 84 4.20 -5.57 -0.86
N GLY A 85 4.52 -4.66 -1.80
CA GLY A 85 3.88 -3.35 -1.91
C GLY A 85 4.44 -2.26 -1.00
N PHE A 86 5.49 -2.54 -0.22
CA PHE A 86 6.23 -1.58 0.59
C PHE A 86 7.54 -1.17 -0.10
N HIS A 87 7.90 0.10 0.03
CA HIS A 87 9.17 0.62 -0.45
C HIS A 87 10.29 0.31 0.55
N VAL A 88 11.35 -0.35 0.10
CA VAL A 88 12.54 -0.68 0.90
C VAL A 88 13.69 0.20 0.45
N TRP A 89 14.38 0.78 1.41
CA TRP A 89 15.48 1.72 1.22
C TRP A 89 16.76 1.16 1.81
N ARG A 90 17.85 1.27 1.06
CA ARG A 90 19.18 0.92 1.52
C ARG A 90 19.74 2.07 2.34
N CYS A 91 20.03 1.81 3.60
CA CYS A 91 20.53 2.77 4.55
C CYS A 91 21.94 2.40 4.98
N ARG A 92 22.83 3.38 5.06
CA ARG A 92 24.16 3.26 5.67
C ARG A 92 24.07 3.74 7.11
N CYS A 93 24.47 2.89 8.03
CA CYS A 93 24.56 3.24 9.43
C CYS A 93 25.87 3.96 9.73
N ASP A 94 25.88 4.80 10.76
CA ASP A 94 27.11 5.40 11.31
C ASP A 94 28.13 4.33 11.75
N CYS A 95 27.66 3.11 12.03
CA CYS A 95 28.49 1.93 12.32
C CYS A 95 29.33 1.45 11.11
N GLY A 96 29.09 2.02 9.91
CA GLY A 96 29.69 1.57 8.65
C GLY A 96 28.87 0.52 7.91
N ASN A 97 28.00 -0.23 8.59
CA ASN A 97 27.19 -1.27 7.96
C ASN A 97 26.05 -0.71 7.12
N MET A 98 25.70 -1.43 6.06
CA MET A 98 24.51 -1.17 5.26
C MET A 98 23.35 -2.07 5.70
N THR A 99 22.14 -1.52 5.72
CA THR A 99 20.92 -2.24 6.10
C THR A 99 19.74 -1.81 5.21
N ASP A 100 18.91 -2.76 4.82
CA ASP A 100 17.71 -2.52 4.01
C ASP A 100 16.50 -2.34 4.94
N VAL A 101 15.90 -1.15 4.96
CA VAL A 101 14.83 -0.79 5.89
C VAL A 101 13.59 -0.35 5.13
N ARG A 102 12.41 -0.76 5.60
CA ARG A 102 11.12 -0.34 5.03
C ARG A 102 10.90 1.15 5.26
N GLN A 103 10.35 1.82 4.25
CA GLN A 103 9.97 3.24 4.32
C GLN A 103 9.07 3.55 5.52
N SER A 104 8.12 2.65 5.83
CA SER A 104 7.26 2.77 7.01
C SER A 104 8.07 2.79 8.30
N ASN A 105 9.10 1.95 8.44
CA ASN A 105 9.92 1.83 9.64
C ASN A 105 10.85 3.04 9.83
N LEU A 106 11.35 3.61 8.72
CA LEU A 106 12.11 4.85 8.74
C LEU A 106 11.23 6.02 9.20
N GLN A 107 10.00 6.11 8.65
CA GLN A 107 9.05 7.16 9.00
C GLN A 107 8.52 7.04 10.43
N SER A 108 8.21 5.82 10.90
CA SER A 108 7.79 5.55 12.28
C SER A 108 8.94 5.55 13.27
N ARG A 109 10.19 5.76 12.82
CA ARG A 109 11.42 5.73 13.62
C ARG A 109 11.58 4.44 14.44
N THR A 110 10.99 3.35 13.99
CA THR A 110 11.10 2.03 14.66
C THR A 110 12.48 1.42 14.42
N THR A 111 13.13 1.75 13.31
CA THR A 111 14.48 1.29 12.99
C THR A 111 15.42 2.47 12.89
N THR A 112 16.23 2.69 13.92
CA THR A 112 17.17 3.82 14.04
C THR A 112 18.65 3.41 13.98
N SER A 113 18.95 2.11 13.94
CA SER A 113 20.32 1.60 13.87
C SER A 113 20.41 0.27 13.12
N CYS A 114 21.64 -0.11 12.73
CA CYS A 114 21.98 -1.40 12.12
C CYS A 114 21.93 -2.58 13.13
N GLY A 115 21.63 -2.33 14.42
CA GLY A 115 21.72 -3.33 15.49
C GLY A 115 23.10 -3.41 16.17
N CYS A 116 24.03 -2.49 15.86
CA CYS A 116 25.39 -2.47 16.40
C CYS A 116 25.53 -2.01 17.86
N ARG A 117 24.49 -1.44 18.47
CA ARG A 117 24.49 -1.01 19.89
C ARG A 117 23.63 -1.93 20.76
N ARG A 118 23.69 -3.24 20.51
CA ARG A 118 22.99 -4.22 21.34
C ARG A 118 23.78 -4.54 22.59
#